data_AF-A0A7Y3BFA8-F1
#
_entry.id   AF-A0A7Y3BFA8-F1
#
_cell.length_a   1.000
_cell.length_b   1.000
_cell.length_c   1.000
_cell.angle_alpha   90.00
_cell.angle_beta   90.00
_cell.angle_gamma   90.00
#
_symmetry.space_group_name_H-M   'P 1'
#
loop_
_entity.id
_entity.type
_entity.pdbx_description
1 polymer ?
#
loop_
_entity_poly.entity_id
_entity_poly.type
_entity_poly.pdbx_seq_one_letter_code
_entity_poly.pdbx_strand_id
1 'polypeptide(L)'
;MSFWEYANPRRFMAFTDRVMGPAFVLAGIGLVVGLVWGFFFTPNDFRQGSTVKIIYLHVPSAFMAINIWGMMLVTSLVWLIRRHHVSALAAKAAAPLG
;
A
#
# COMPACT_ATOMS: atom_id res chain seq x y z
N MET A 1 4.49 -16.80 19.82
CA MET A 1 3.22 -16.22 19.35
C MET A 1 2.86 -16.91 18.05
N SER A 2 1.72 -17.58 17.99
CA SER A 2 1.29 -18.32 16.80
C SER A 2 0.57 -17.36 15.84
N PHE A 3 0.82 -17.45 14.53
CA PHE A 3 0.17 -16.62 13.50
C PHE A 3 -1.37 -16.71 13.57
N TRP A 4 -1.87 -17.83 14.08
CA TRP A 4 -3.30 -18.12 14.28
C TRP A 4 -3.99 -17.26 15.36
N GLU A 5 -3.24 -16.64 16.28
CA GLU A 5 -3.84 -15.77 17.31
C GLU A 5 -4.44 -14.48 16.72
N TYR A 6 -3.91 -14.03 15.57
CA TYR A 6 -4.44 -12.88 14.82
C TYR A 6 -5.67 -13.23 13.97
N ALA A 7 -6.06 -14.50 13.89
CA ALA A 7 -7.38 -14.86 13.36
C ALA A 7 -8.51 -14.33 14.26
N ASN A 8 -8.22 -14.03 15.54
CA ASN A 8 -9.17 -13.36 16.43
C ASN A 8 -9.28 -11.86 16.07
N PRO A 9 -10.45 -11.38 15.61
CA PRO A 9 -10.61 -10.00 15.14
C PRO A 9 -10.24 -8.95 16.20
N ARG A 10 -10.48 -9.24 17.49
CA ARG A 10 -10.17 -8.28 18.56
C ARG A 10 -8.67 -8.05 18.72
N ARG A 11 -7.87 -9.12 18.65
CA ARG A 11 -6.41 -9.02 18.76
C ARG A 11 -5.80 -8.38 17.52
N PHE A 12 -6.35 -8.69 16.34
CA PHE A 12 -5.93 -8.07 15.08
C PHE A 12 -6.20 -6.56 15.08
N MET A 13 -7.43 -6.14 15.38
CA MET A 13 -7.79 -4.72 15.40
C MET A 13 -6.98 -3.93 16.44
N ALA A 14 -6.80 -4.46 17.66
CA ALA A 14 -6.01 -3.78 18.69
C ALA A 14 -4.53 -3.57 18.28
N PHE A 15 -3.96 -4.52 17.53
CA PHE A 15 -2.62 -4.37 16.97
C PHE A 15 -2.60 -3.33 15.84
N THR A 16 -3.52 -3.44 14.88
CA THR A 16 -3.59 -2.54 13.72
C THR A 16 -3.82 -1.10 14.16
N ASP A 17 -4.68 -0.82 15.13
CA ASP A 17 -4.93 0.53 15.65
C ASP A 17 -3.65 1.19 16.19
N ARG A 18 -2.80 0.41 16.86
CA ARG A 18 -1.52 0.91 17.41
C ARG A 18 -0.48 1.18 16.32
N VAL A 19 -0.49 0.38 15.25
CA VAL A 19 0.48 0.49 14.15
C VAL A 19 0.05 1.53 13.12
N MET A 20 -1.25 1.78 12.97
CA MET A 20 -1.82 2.64 11.92
C MET A 20 -1.29 4.08 11.99
N GLY A 21 -1.24 4.68 13.18
CA GLY A 21 -0.74 6.05 13.37
C GLY A 21 0.72 6.21 12.90
N PRO A 22 1.69 5.47 13.48
CA PRO A 22 3.07 5.51 13.04
C PRO A 22 3.26 5.17 11.55
N ALA A 23 2.52 4.19 11.02
CA ALA A 23 2.60 3.81 9.62
C ALA A 23 2.17 4.96 8.69
N PHE A 24 1.12 5.71 9.06
CA PHE A 24 0.66 6.85 8.28
C PHE A 24 1.68 8.00 8.27
N VAL A 25 2.32 8.26 9.42
CA VAL A 25 3.38 9.27 9.53
C VAL A 25 4.59 8.87 8.67
N LEU A 26 5.03 7.62 8.75
CA LEU A 26 6.15 7.12 7.94
C LEU A 26 5.84 7.16 6.44
N ALA A 27 4.61 6.81 6.04
CA ALA A 27 4.17 6.91 4.66
C ALA A 27 4.18 8.37 4.17
N GLY A 28 3.70 9.31 4.99
CA GLY A 28 3.73 10.74 4.68
C GLY A 28 5.16 11.27 4.51
N ILE A 29 6.07 10.91 5.43
CA ILE A 29 7.48 11.28 5.34
C ILE A 29 8.12 10.72 4.06
N GLY A 30 7.91 9.43 3.77
CA GLY A 30 8.45 8.79 2.58
C GLY A 30 7.97 9.44 1.29
N LEU A 31 6.67 9.80 1.24
CA LEU A 31 6.06 10.47 0.09
C LEU A 31 6.65 11.87 -0.11
N VAL A 32 6.76 12.67 0.95
CA VAL A 32 7.34 14.03 0.87
C VAL A 32 8.80 13.97 0.44
N VAL A 33 9.60 13.10 1.07
CA VAL A 33 11.02 12.95 0.72
C VAL A 33 11.18 12.48 -0.73
N GLY A 34 10.41 11.48 -1.16
CA GLY A 34 10.45 10.95 -2.52
C GLY A 34 10.08 12.00 -3.58
N LEU A 35 9.03 12.78 -3.34
CA LEU A 35 8.61 13.85 -4.26
C LEU A 35 9.62 14.99 -4.30
N VAL A 36 10.10 15.45 -3.14
CA VAL A 36 11.11 16.52 -3.07
C VAL A 36 12.38 16.09 -3.81
N TRP A 37 12.84 14.86 -3.58
CA TRP A 37 14.00 14.31 -4.28
C TRP A 37 13.78 14.23 -5.79
N GLY A 38 12.68 13.60 -6.22
CA GLY A 38 12.38 13.38 -7.64
C GLY A 38 12.21 14.67 -8.44
N PHE A 39 11.64 15.72 -7.84
CA PHE A 39 11.40 16.99 -8.53
C PHE A 39 12.59 17.95 -8.51
N PHE A 40 13.25 18.12 -7.36
CA PHE A 40 14.25 19.17 -7.19
C PHE A 40 15.69 18.69 -7.37
N PHE A 41 16.00 17.45 -6.99
CA PHE A 41 17.37 16.93 -6.98
C PHE A 41 17.72 16.11 -8.23
N THR A 42 16.73 15.70 -9.03
CA THR A 42 16.98 15.00 -10.29
C THR A 42 17.18 15.99 -11.45
N PRO A 43 18.29 15.86 -12.22
CA PRO A 43 18.49 16.64 -13.44
C PRO A 43 17.48 16.27 -14.54
N ASN A 44 17.28 17.18 -15.48
CA ASN A 44 16.43 16.93 -16.64
C ASN A 44 17.12 15.93 -17.58
N ASP A 45 16.34 15.06 -18.21
CA ASP A 45 16.86 14.09 -19.17
C ASP A 45 17.21 14.75 -20.50
N PHE A 46 18.19 14.20 -21.22
CA PHE A 46 18.67 14.76 -22.49
C PHE A 46 17.60 14.74 -23.60
N ARG A 47 16.69 13.75 -23.60
CA ARG A 47 15.66 13.59 -24.63
C ARG A 47 14.28 14.04 -24.16
N GLN A 48 13.97 13.80 -22.88
CA GLN A 48 12.65 14.08 -22.32
C GLN A 48 12.57 15.37 -21.51
N GLY A 49 13.70 16.07 -21.30
CA GLY A 49 13.74 17.32 -20.55
C GLY A 49 13.17 17.16 -19.14
N SER A 50 12.27 18.06 -18.74
CA SER A 50 11.60 18.03 -17.43
C SER A 50 10.49 16.98 -17.33
N THR A 51 9.99 16.45 -18.45
CA THR A 51 8.88 15.47 -18.46
C THR A 51 9.29 14.14 -17.82
N VAL A 52 10.59 13.82 -17.81
CA VAL A 52 11.12 12.64 -17.12
C VAL A 52 10.73 12.63 -15.64
N LYS A 53 10.54 13.80 -15.01
CA LYS A 53 10.22 13.89 -13.58
C LYS A 53 8.85 13.29 -13.23
N ILE A 54 7.95 13.14 -14.20
CA ILE A 54 6.64 12.51 -14.01
C ILE A 54 6.80 11.04 -13.60
N ILE A 55 7.87 10.35 -14.03
CA ILE A 55 8.07 8.93 -13.71
C ILE A 55 8.23 8.69 -12.19
N TYR A 56 8.76 9.67 -11.45
CA TYR A 56 8.93 9.57 -10.00
C TYR A 56 7.60 9.59 -9.23
N LEU A 57 6.53 10.09 -9.85
CA LEU A 57 5.18 9.96 -9.32
C LEU A 57 4.49 8.74 -9.92
N HIS A 58 4.51 8.63 -11.25
CA HIS A 58 3.72 7.64 -11.98
C HIS A 58 4.14 6.19 -11.69
N VAL A 59 5.44 5.88 -11.73
CA VAL A 59 5.92 4.50 -11.58
C VAL A 59 5.62 3.94 -10.19
N PRO A 60 5.91 4.67 -9.09
CA PRO A 60 5.49 4.21 -7.76
C PRO A 60 3.98 4.06 -7.61
N SER A 61 3.18 4.99 -8.15
CA SER A 61 1.71 4.89 -8.10
C SER A 61 1.18 3.68 -8.85
N ALA A 62 1.66 3.42 -10.07
CA ALA A 62 1.29 2.25 -10.86
C ALA A 62 1.70 0.94 -10.15
N PHE A 63 2.89 0.93 -9.55
CA PHE A 63 3.35 -0.22 -8.76
C PHE A 63 2.49 -0.43 -7.51
N MET A 64 2.04 0.62 -6.84
CA MET A 64 1.13 0.52 -5.70
C MET A 64 -0.22 -0.08 -6.12
N ALA A 65 -0.83 0.43 -7.20
CA ALA A 65 -2.13 -0.03 -7.69
C ALA A 65 -2.12 -1.53 -8.03
N ILE A 66 -1.12 -2.01 -8.79
CA ILE A 66 -1.04 -3.43 -9.17
C ILE A 66 -0.85 -4.35 -7.97
N ASN A 67 -0.08 -3.93 -6.95
CA ASN A 67 0.11 -4.71 -5.74
C ASN A 67 -1.16 -4.75 -4.87
N ILE A 68 -1.91 -3.65 -4.79
CA ILE A 68 -3.19 -3.61 -4.07
C ILE A 68 -4.22 -4.50 -4.76
N TRP A 69 -4.26 -4.48 -6.09
CA TRP A 69 -5.08 -5.43 -6.85
C TRP A 69 -4.69 -6.88 -6.56
N GLY A 70 -3.38 -7.20 -6.55
CA GLY A 70 -2.89 -8.53 -6.19
C GLY A 70 -3.28 -8.96 -4.78
N MET A 71 -3.21 -8.05 -3.80
CA MET A 71 -3.68 -8.29 -2.44
C MET A 71 -5.18 -8.56 -2.40
N MET A 72 -5.98 -7.79 -3.14
CA MET A 72 -7.43 -7.99 -3.25
C MET A 72 -7.75 -9.37 -3.85
N LEU A 73 -7.02 -9.80 -4.89
CA LEU A 73 -7.16 -11.14 -5.49
C LEU A 73 -6.88 -12.24 -4.46
N VAL A 74 -5.76 -12.17 -3.76
CA VAL A 74 -5.36 -13.18 -2.77
C VAL A 74 -6.36 -13.24 -1.61
N THR A 75 -6.75 -12.10 -1.07
CA THR A 75 -7.71 -12.03 0.06
C THR A 75 -9.10 -12.52 -0.33
N SER A 76 -9.56 -12.22 -1.56
CA SER A 76 -10.81 -12.74 -2.11
C SER A 76 -10.77 -14.27 -2.30
N LEU A 77 -9.64 -14.81 -2.77
CA LEU A 77 -9.44 -16.26 -2.93
C LEU A 77 -9.46 -16.99 -1.58
N VAL A 78 -8.78 -16.44 -0.56
CA VAL A 78 -8.80 -16.98 0.80
C VAL A 78 -10.22 -16.98 1.37
N TRP A 79 -10.99 -15.92 1.14
CA TRP A 79 -12.39 -15.89 1.54
C TRP A 79 -13.22 -16.95 0.81
N LEU A 80 -13.02 -17.15 -0.50
CA LEU A 80 -13.74 -18.16 -1.26
C LEU A 80 -13.47 -19.59 -0.77
N ILE A 81 -12.21 -19.92 -0.47
CA ILE A 81 -11.78 -21.27 -0.05
C ILE A 81 -12.10 -21.55 1.42
N ARG A 82 -11.78 -20.60 2.31
CA ARG A 82 -11.81 -20.81 3.78
C ARG A 82 -12.95 -20.06 4.49
N ARG A 83 -13.73 -19.24 3.78
CA ARG A 83 -14.81 -18.40 4.34
C ARG A 83 -14.35 -17.52 5.52
N HIS A 84 -13.10 -17.06 5.49
CA HIS A 84 -12.50 -16.28 6.56
C HIS A 84 -12.94 -14.80 6.50
N HIS A 85 -13.69 -14.33 7.51
CA HIS A 85 -14.33 -13.02 7.49
C HIS A 85 -13.34 -11.84 7.40
N VAL A 86 -12.18 -11.94 8.04
CA VAL A 86 -11.15 -10.89 7.99
C VAL A 86 -10.62 -10.69 6.57
N SER A 87 -10.58 -11.76 5.76
CA SER A 87 -10.11 -11.70 4.37
C SER A 87 -11.10 -10.95 3.49
N ALA A 88 -12.41 -11.06 3.74
CA ALA A 88 -13.42 -10.25 3.04
C ALA A 88 -13.34 -8.77 3.42
N LEU A 89 -13.10 -8.46 4.71
CA LEU A 89 -12.85 -7.06 5.13
C LEU A 89 -11.61 -6.47 4.45
N ALA A 90 -10.52 -7.24 4.38
CA ALA A 90 -9.29 -6.80 3.71
C ALA A 90 -9.51 -6.55 2.21
N ALA A 91 -10.20 -7.43 1.51
CA ALA A 91 -10.55 -7.24 0.10
C ALA A 91 -11.41 -5.98 -0.12
N LYS A 92 -12.43 -5.77 0.73
CA LYS A 92 -13.30 -4.59 0.67
C LYS A 92 -12.54 -3.28 0.91
N ALA A 93 -11.58 -3.29 1.84
CA ALA A 93 -10.74 -2.14 2.13
C ALA A 93 -9.71 -1.86 1.03
N ALA A 94 -9.24 -2.90 0.33
CA ALA A 94 -8.31 -2.77 -0.80
C ALA A 94 -8.99 -2.24 -2.08
N ALA A 95 -10.27 -2.57 -2.31
CA ALA A 95 -11.01 -2.21 -3.51
C ALA A 95 -10.98 -0.72 -3.92
N PRO A 96 -11.11 0.29 -3.02
CA PRO A 96 -11.01 1.70 -3.41
C PRO A 96 -9.57 2.21 -3.63
N LEU A 97 -8.56 1.44 -3.21
CA LEU A 97 -7.15 1.85 -3.27
C LEU A 97 -6.43 1.33 -4.52
N GLY A 98 -6.98 0.28 -5.16
CA GLY A 98 -6.41 -0.41 -6.32
C GLY A 98 -7.13 -0.06 -7.61
#